data_AF-A0A4Y2K6W2-F1
#
_entry.id   AF-A0A4Y2K6W2-F1
#
_cell.length_a   1.000
_cell.length_b   1.000
_cell.length_c   1.000
_cell.angle_alpha   90.00
_cell.angle_beta   90.00
_cell.angle_gamma   90.00
#
_symmetry.space_group_name_H-M   'P 1'
#
loop_
_entity.id
_entity.type
_entity.pdbx_description
1 polymer ?
#
loop_
_entity_poly.entity_id
_entity_poly.type
_entity_poly.pdbx_seq_one_letter_code
_entity_poly.pdbx_strand_id
1 'polypeptide(L)'
;MVKRYVREYSALHELACLIESALSLQIFWIMASHFTVVFSILSKILGFYGYSDPAYNLENSAFTAFQGPSFFVIIFFASKVNSADEKLRRGAKSVAFQLSLKREHKECSELLDRFIQSKERIVLTAWGVFHFTRSFLFTSAGVLISYNLLILQLNAQNEKHAEF
;
A
#
# COMPACT_ATOMS: atom_id res chain seq x y z
N MET A 1 19.21 -29.51 4.05
CA MET A 1 18.99 -28.09 4.41
C MET A 1 18.23 -27.33 3.31
N VAL A 2 18.76 -27.25 2.08
CA VAL A 2 18.12 -26.54 0.94
C VAL A 2 16.70 -27.03 0.62
N LYS A 3 16.47 -28.35 0.58
CA LYS A 3 15.12 -28.91 0.35
C LYS A 3 14.06 -28.48 1.38
N ARG A 4 14.47 -28.27 2.64
CA ARG A 4 13.57 -27.80 3.71
C ARG A 4 13.26 -26.32 3.53
N TYR A 5 14.28 -25.50 3.26
CA TYR A 5 14.12 -24.08 2.95
C TYR A 5 13.18 -23.85 1.75
N VAL A 6 13.37 -24.58 0.66
CA VAL A 6 12.52 -24.49 -0.55
C VAL A 6 11.06 -24.84 -0.24
N ARG A 7 10.83 -25.86 0.58
CA ARG A 7 9.47 -26.26 0.99
C ARG A 7 8.79 -25.20 1.84
N GLU A 8 9.47 -24.73 2.89
CA GLU A 8 8.95 -23.70 3.79
C GLU A 8 8.71 -22.37 3.04
N TYR A 9 9.64 -21.96 2.17
CA TYR A 9 9.47 -20.78 1.34
C TYR A 9 8.31 -20.92 0.36
N SER A 10 8.16 -22.08 -0.30
CA SER A 10 7.06 -22.29 -1.25
C SER A 10 5.70 -22.23 -0.54
N ALA A 11 5.56 -22.84 0.63
CA ALA A 11 4.32 -22.81 1.39
C ALA A 11 3.96 -21.40 1.85
N LEU A 12 4.93 -20.64 2.37
CA LEU A 12 4.72 -19.24 2.77
C LEU A 12 4.39 -18.34 1.58
N HIS A 13 5.06 -18.55 0.45
CA HIS A 13 4.84 -17.77 -0.77
C HIS A 13 3.46 -18.05 -1.35
N GLU A 14 3.06 -19.33 -1.43
CA GLU A 14 1.73 -19.73 -1.90
C GLU A 14 0.62 -19.16 -1.01
N LEU A 15 0.79 -19.24 0.32
CA LEU A 15 -0.13 -18.64 1.27
C LEU A 15 -0.21 -17.11 1.09
N ALA A 16 0.93 -16.43 0.90
CA ALA A 16 0.94 -15.00 0.66
C ALA A 16 0.24 -14.61 -0.65
N CYS A 17 0.44 -15.36 -1.73
CA CYS A 17 -0.27 -15.15 -3.01
C CYS A 17 -1.78 -15.38 -2.89
N LEU A 18 -2.21 -16.42 -2.16
CA LEU A 18 -3.62 -16.69 -1.91
C LEU A 18 -4.28 -15.56 -1.09
N ILE A 19 -3.59 -15.09 -0.05
CA ILE A 19 -4.04 -13.96 0.77
C ILE A 19 -4.15 -12.70 -0.07
N GLU A 20 -3.14 -12.40 -0.89
CA GLU A 20 -3.14 -11.23 -1.77
C GLU A 20 -4.33 -11.29 -2.74
N SER A 21 -4.51 -12.41 -3.45
CA SER A 21 -5.61 -12.60 -4.39
C SER A 21 -6.98 -12.45 -3.71
N ALA A 22 -7.18 -13.07 -2.55
CA ALA A 22 -8.44 -13.04 -1.82
C ALA A 22 -8.77 -11.66 -1.23
N LEU A 23 -7.77 -10.95 -0.69
CA LEU A 23 -7.97 -9.68 0.00
C LEU A 23 -7.82 -8.46 -0.91
N SER A 24 -7.22 -8.59 -2.08
CA SER A 24 -6.92 -7.48 -3.00
C SER A 24 -8.15 -6.59 -3.29
N LEU A 25 -9.32 -7.20 -3.53
CA LEU A 25 -10.58 -6.49 -3.77
C LEU A 25 -11.09 -5.77 -2.51
N GLN A 26 -11.05 -6.45 -1.37
CA GLN A 26 -11.54 -5.91 -0.11
C GLN A 26 -10.68 -4.71 0.30
N ILE A 27 -9.36 -4.84 0.17
CA ILE A 27 -8.40 -3.77 0.41
C ILE A 27 -8.67 -2.59 -0.53
N PHE A 28 -8.99 -2.82 -1.81
CA PHE A 28 -9.33 -1.75 -2.74
C PHE A 28 -10.52 -0.90 -2.25
N TRP A 29 -11.62 -1.54 -1.86
CA TRP A 29 -12.81 -0.84 -1.37
C TRP A 29 -12.56 -0.11 -0.04
N ILE A 30 -11.83 -0.74 0.88
CA ILE A 30 -11.44 -0.11 2.15
C ILE A 30 -10.59 1.13 1.89
N MET A 31 -9.61 1.04 0.98
CA MET A 31 -8.74 2.16 0.63
C MET A 31 -9.51 3.30 -0.04
N ALA A 32 -10.45 3.00 -0.94
CA ALA A 32 -11.30 4.01 -1.57
C ALA A 32 -12.20 4.72 -0.54
N SER A 33 -12.78 3.96 0.40
CA SER A 33 -13.59 4.51 1.49
C SER A 33 -12.75 5.43 2.38
N HIS A 34 -11.58 4.97 2.83
CA HIS A 34 -10.67 5.74 3.67
C HIS A 34 -10.16 7.00 2.96
N PHE A 35 -9.86 6.93 1.66
CA PHE A 35 -9.47 8.11 0.87
C PHE A 35 -10.57 9.17 0.87
N THR A 36 -11.82 8.78 0.67
CA THR A 36 -12.98 9.68 0.66
C THR A 36 -13.18 10.36 2.01
N VAL A 37 -12.97 9.62 3.11
CA VAL A 37 -13.03 10.16 4.47
C VAL A 37 -11.92 11.17 4.70
N VAL A 38 -10.67 10.84 4.35
CA VAL A 38 -9.52 11.78 4.49
C VAL A 38 -9.75 13.06 3.67
N PHE A 39 -10.24 12.91 2.44
CA PHE A 39 -10.58 14.03 1.59
C PHE A 39 -11.64 14.93 2.25
N SER A 40 -12.73 14.35 2.77
CA SER A 40 -13.80 15.07 3.45
C SER A 40 -13.33 15.83 4.69
N ILE A 41 -12.41 15.24 5.48
CA ILE A 41 -11.80 15.92 6.63
C ILE A 41 -11.01 17.16 6.18
N LEU A 42 -10.15 16.99 5.18
CA LEU A 42 -9.34 18.10 4.67
C LEU A 42 -10.23 19.21 4.13
N SER A 43 -11.31 18.86 3.43
CA SER A 43 -12.29 19.84 2.95
C SER A 43 -13.02 20.56 4.10
N LYS A 44 -13.33 19.88 5.20
CA LYS A 44 -13.89 20.51 6.41
C LYS A 44 -12.89 21.47 7.06
N ILE A 45 -11.63 21.06 7.23
CA ILE A 45 -10.57 21.89 7.81
C ILE A 45 -10.36 23.16 6.98
N LEU A 46 -10.47 23.06 5.65
CA LEU A 46 -10.31 24.18 4.72
C LEU A 46 -11.59 25.04 4.57
N GLY A 47 -12.69 24.67 5.22
CA GLY A 47 -13.89 25.51 5.33
C GLY A 47 -14.93 25.36 4.22
N PHE A 48 -14.86 24.34 3.35
CA PHE A 48 -15.79 24.18 2.22
C PHE A 48 -17.20 23.72 2.60
N TYR A 49 -17.33 22.92 3.66
CA TYR A 49 -18.59 22.33 4.09
C TYR A 49 -19.06 23.01 5.38
N GLY A 50 -19.71 24.17 5.23
CA GLY A 50 -20.24 24.98 6.33
C GLY A 50 -21.55 24.47 6.95
N TYR A 51 -22.09 23.35 6.50
CA TYR A 51 -23.33 22.80 7.05
C TYR A 51 -23.23 21.28 7.25
N SER A 52 -23.16 20.85 8.51
CA SER A 52 -23.45 19.45 8.84
C SER A 52 -24.14 19.36 10.20
N ASP A 53 -25.29 18.70 10.17
CA ASP A 53 -26.18 18.35 11.29
C ASP A 53 -25.39 17.91 12.55
N PRO A 54 -25.72 18.41 13.75
CA PRO A 54 -25.04 18.05 15.00
C PRO A 54 -25.05 16.54 15.30
N ALA A 55 -26.05 15.78 14.84
CA ALA A 55 -26.07 14.31 15.01
C ALA A 55 -24.96 13.61 14.20
N TYR A 56 -24.62 14.14 13.02
CA TYR A 56 -23.55 13.62 12.17
C TYR A 56 -22.13 14.02 12.66
N ASN A 57 -22.01 14.99 13.56
CA ASN A 57 -20.72 15.48 14.04
C ASN A 57 -20.12 14.64 15.17
N LEU A 58 -20.94 14.11 16.10
CA LEU A 58 -20.42 13.41 17.28
C LEU A 58 -19.99 11.98 16.96
N GLU A 59 -20.84 11.22 16.26
CA GLU A 59 -20.59 9.83 15.89
C GLU A 59 -19.44 9.71 14.86
N ASN A 60 -19.32 10.71 13.99
CA ASN A 60 -18.31 10.72 12.94
C ASN A 60 -16.93 11.16 13.46
N SER A 61 -16.80 11.97 14.52
CA SER A 61 -15.48 12.49 14.94
C SER A 61 -14.49 11.40 15.40
N ALA A 62 -14.95 10.42 16.17
CA ALA A 62 -14.11 9.32 16.64
C ALA A 62 -13.74 8.37 15.49
N PHE A 63 -14.71 7.96 14.67
CA PHE A 63 -14.47 7.13 13.50
C PHE A 63 -13.51 7.79 12.50
N THR A 64 -13.68 9.09 12.29
CA THR A 64 -12.83 9.91 11.42
C THR A 64 -11.40 10.03 11.94
N ALA A 65 -11.22 10.18 13.26
CA ALA A 65 -9.91 10.22 13.91
C ALA A 65 -9.13 8.90 13.77
N PHE A 66 -9.81 7.75 13.69
CA PHE A 66 -9.17 6.46 13.47
C PHE A 66 -8.97 6.12 11.98
N GLN A 67 -9.96 6.44 11.13
CA GLN A 67 -9.92 6.09 9.71
C GLN A 67 -8.85 6.86 8.94
N GLY A 68 -8.64 8.15 9.25
CA GLY A 68 -7.62 8.96 8.57
C GLY A 68 -6.20 8.40 8.69
N PRO A 69 -5.67 8.22 9.92
CA PRO A 69 -4.37 7.58 10.13
C PRO A 69 -4.31 6.15 9.59
N SER A 70 -5.40 5.40 9.68
CA SER A 70 -5.43 4.00 9.21
C SER A 70 -5.12 3.88 7.71
N PHE A 71 -5.54 4.84 6.87
CA PHE A 71 -5.22 4.89 5.45
C PHE A 71 -3.71 4.83 5.20
N PHE A 72 -2.97 5.72 5.87
CA PHE A 72 -1.51 5.82 5.74
C PHE A 72 -0.81 4.62 6.38
N VAL A 73 -1.33 4.13 7.51
CA VAL A 73 -0.78 2.96 8.20
C VAL A 73 -0.87 1.70 7.34
N ILE A 74 -2.02 1.46 6.69
CA ILE A 74 -2.22 0.30 5.80
C ILE A 74 -1.22 0.34 4.64
N ILE A 75 -1.11 1.48 3.95
CA ILE A 75 -0.15 1.62 2.83
C ILE A 75 1.29 1.44 3.33
N PHE A 76 1.64 1.98 4.50
CA PHE A 76 2.98 1.85 5.07
C PHE A 76 3.34 0.40 5.38
N PHE A 77 2.45 -0.35 6.05
CA PHE A 77 2.68 -1.76 6.35
C PHE A 77 2.74 -2.60 5.08
N ALA A 78 1.83 -2.39 4.13
CA ALA A 78 1.87 -3.09 2.84
C ALA A 78 3.18 -2.81 2.07
N SER A 79 3.68 -1.57 2.11
CA SER A 79 4.98 -1.23 1.54
C SER A 79 6.17 -1.89 2.26
N LYS A 80 6.08 -2.08 3.57
CA LYS A 80 7.09 -2.80 4.35
C LYS A 80 7.14 -4.29 3.98
N VAL A 81 5.99 -4.92 3.75
CA VAL A 81 5.93 -6.32 3.29
C VAL A 81 6.61 -6.48 1.94
N ASN A 82 6.31 -5.61 0.97
CA ASN A 82 6.97 -5.61 -0.34
C ASN A 82 8.51 -5.42 -0.21
N SER A 83 8.93 -4.48 0.66
CA SER A 83 10.36 -4.27 0.95
C SER A 83 11.03 -5.48 1.63
N ALA A 84 10.29 -6.20 2.47
CA ALA A 84 10.78 -7.38 3.17
C ALA A 84 10.93 -8.58 2.24
N ASP A 85 9.97 -8.79 1.32
CA ASP A 85 10.07 -9.80 0.26
C ASP A 85 11.31 -9.55 -0.61
N GLU A 86 11.52 -8.31 -1.06
CA GLU A 86 12.73 -7.98 -1.83
C GLU A 86 14.02 -8.27 -1.07
N LYS A 87 14.08 -7.96 0.23
CA LYS A 87 15.25 -8.25 1.07
C LYS A 87 15.48 -9.75 1.23
N LEU A 88 14.41 -10.51 1.47
CA LEU A 88 14.47 -11.96 1.59
C LEU A 88 14.99 -12.59 0.29
N ARG A 89 14.49 -12.12 -0.86
CA ARG A 89 14.90 -12.59 -2.18
C ARG A 89 16.36 -12.26 -2.49
N ARG A 90 16.83 -11.06 -2.11
CA ARG A 90 18.25 -10.68 -2.20
C ARG A 90 19.13 -11.55 -1.29
N GLY A 91 18.69 -11.82 -0.06
CA GLY A 91 19.39 -12.72 0.86
C GLY A 91 19.50 -14.14 0.31
N ALA A 92 18.40 -14.67 -0.23
CA ALA A 92 18.37 -15.99 -0.86
C ALA A 92 19.31 -16.08 -2.08
N LYS A 93 19.37 -15.03 -2.91
CA LYS A 93 20.34 -14.93 -4.02
C LYS A 93 21.79 -14.89 -3.55
N SER A 94 22.07 -14.15 -2.47
CA SER A 94 23.41 -14.10 -1.88
C SER A 94 23.84 -15.48 -1.37
N VAL A 95 22.93 -16.21 -0.71
CA VAL A 95 23.18 -17.59 -0.26
C VAL A 95 23.39 -18.52 -1.46
N ALA A 96 22.59 -18.40 -2.51
CA ALA A 96 22.79 -19.17 -3.75
C ALA A 96 24.17 -18.88 -4.36
N PHE A 97 24.58 -17.62 -4.42
CA PHE A 97 25.91 -17.23 -4.91
C PHE A 97 27.04 -17.81 -4.04
N GLN A 98 26.93 -17.75 -2.72
CA GLN A 98 27.92 -18.34 -1.80
C GLN A 98 28.03 -19.87 -1.97
N LEU A 99 26.91 -20.56 -2.20
CA LEU A 99 26.90 -21.98 -2.53
C LEU A 99 27.54 -22.28 -3.90
N SER A 100 27.43 -21.37 -4.87
CA SER A 100 28.03 -21.52 -6.20
C SER A 100 29.57 -21.54 -6.17
N LEU A 101 30.16 -20.85 -5.19
CA LEU A 101 31.60 -20.77 -4.99
C LEU A 101 32.20 -22.10 -4.51
N LYS A 102 31.40 -22.97 -3.88
CA LYS A 102 31.82 -24.31 -3.47
C LYS A 102 31.47 -25.31 -4.58
N ARG A 103 32.50 -25.89 -5.22
CA ARG A 103 32.38 -26.82 -6.36
C ARG A 103 31.44 -28.00 -6.08
N GLU A 104 31.38 -28.46 -4.84
CA GLU A 104 30.55 -29.57 -4.34
C GLU A 104 29.05 -29.22 -4.23
N HIS A 105 28.68 -27.94 -4.27
CA HIS A 105 27.31 -27.45 -4.11
C HIS A 105 26.80 -26.63 -5.31
N LYS A 106 27.50 -26.68 -6.43
CA LYS A 106 27.15 -25.92 -7.64
C LYS A 106 25.75 -26.26 -8.16
N GLU A 107 25.37 -27.54 -8.20
CA GLU A 107 24.01 -27.95 -8.59
C GLU A 107 22.93 -27.44 -7.63
N CYS A 108 23.20 -27.45 -6.32
CA CYS A 108 22.27 -26.89 -5.33
C CYS A 108 22.09 -25.37 -5.49
N SER A 109 23.16 -24.67 -5.89
CA SER A 109 23.13 -23.23 -6.16
C SER A 109 22.28 -22.89 -7.39
N GLU A 110 22.49 -23.59 -8.51
CA GLU A 110 21.72 -23.37 -9.74
C GLU A 110 20.23 -23.66 -9.53
N LEU A 111 19.90 -24.72 -8.77
CA LEU A 111 18.52 -25.03 -8.41
C LEU A 111 17.89 -23.95 -7.54
N LEU A 112 18.63 -23.39 -6.57
CA LEU A 112 18.12 -22.35 -5.69
C LEU A 112 17.91 -21.03 -6.45
N ASP A 113 18.81 -20.66 -7.36
CA ASP A 113 18.66 -19.45 -8.16
C ASP A 113 17.49 -19.57 -9.15
N ARG A 114 17.36 -20.72 -9.84
CA ARG A 114 16.18 -20.99 -10.68
C ARG A 114 14.88 -20.96 -9.87
N PHE A 115 14.87 -21.51 -8.66
CA PHE A 115 13.70 -21.45 -7.78
C PHE A 115 13.32 -20.01 -7.43
N ILE A 116 14.29 -19.18 -7.04
CA ILE A 116 14.05 -17.76 -6.70
C ILE A 116 13.57 -16.96 -7.93
N GLN A 117 14.05 -17.29 -9.13
CA GLN A 117 13.62 -16.65 -10.37
C GLN A 117 12.22 -17.13 -10.81
N SER A 118 11.86 -18.38 -10.52
CA SER A 118 10.55 -18.95 -10.86
C SER A 118 9.40 -18.43 -10.01
N LYS A 119 9.70 -17.85 -8.84
CA LYS A 119 8.68 -17.31 -7.93
C LYS A 119 8.39 -15.86 -8.27
N GLU A 120 7.10 -15.52 -8.32
CA GLU A 120 6.64 -14.15 -8.51
C GLU A 120 7.08 -13.27 -7.33
N ARG A 121 7.11 -11.95 -7.53
CA ARG A 121 7.36 -11.04 -6.40
C ARG A 121 6.10 -10.93 -5.58
N ILE A 122 6.21 -10.97 -4.25
CA ILE A 122 5.07 -10.70 -3.39
C ILE A 122 4.88 -9.18 -3.37
N VAL A 123 4.06 -8.69 -4.30
CA VAL A 123 3.64 -7.30 -4.31
C VAL A 123 2.20 -7.27 -3.82
N LEU A 124 1.98 -6.73 -2.62
CA LEU A 124 0.61 -6.43 -2.20
C LEU A 124 0.03 -5.39 -3.16
N THR A 125 -1.02 -5.78 -3.87
CA THR A 125 -1.79 -4.89 -4.73
C THR A 125 -3.20 -4.71 -4.19
N ALA A 126 -3.78 -3.55 -4.47
CA ALA A 126 -5.22 -3.37 -4.36
C ALA A 126 -5.82 -3.62 -5.75
N TRP A 127 -6.34 -4.83 -5.95
CA TRP A 127 -6.98 -5.28 -7.20
C TRP A 127 -6.11 -5.09 -8.46
N GLY A 128 -4.78 -5.13 -8.33
CA GLY A 128 -3.85 -4.81 -9.43
C GLY A 128 -3.84 -3.33 -9.88
N VAL A 129 -4.66 -2.46 -9.30
CA VAL A 129 -4.74 -1.02 -9.65
C VAL A 129 -3.65 -0.21 -8.96
N PHE A 130 -3.38 -0.52 -7.69
CA PHE A 130 -2.40 0.20 -6.90
C PHE A 130 -1.37 -0.74 -6.29
N HIS A 131 -0.10 -0.41 -6.49
CA HIS A 131 1.00 -1.02 -5.76
C HIS A 131 1.28 -0.21 -4.50
N PHE A 132 1.19 -0.88 -3.34
CA PHE A 132 1.50 -0.24 -2.06
C PHE A 132 3.00 0.01 -1.94
N THR A 133 3.42 1.20 -2.37
CA THR A 133 4.80 1.67 -2.29
C THR A 133 4.90 2.90 -1.41
N ARG A 134 6.10 3.22 -0.92
CA ARG A 134 6.33 4.48 -0.22
C ARG A 134 6.04 5.69 -1.12
N SER A 135 6.30 5.58 -2.41
CA SER A 135 5.94 6.62 -3.38
C SER A 135 4.43 6.83 -3.42
N PHE A 136 3.63 5.76 -3.39
CA PHE A 136 2.17 5.86 -3.34
C PHE A 136 1.65 6.61 -2.10
N LEU A 137 2.28 6.44 -0.93
CA LEU A 137 1.98 7.27 0.26
C LEU A 137 2.12 8.75 -0.05
N PHE A 138 3.28 9.17 -0.54
CA PHE A 138 3.56 10.58 -0.82
C PHE A 138 2.69 11.12 -1.96
N THR A 139 2.45 10.34 -3.01
CA THR A 139 1.53 10.70 -4.09
C THR A 139 0.12 10.91 -3.58
N SER A 140 -0.41 10.00 -2.75
CA SER A 140 -1.76 10.13 -2.19
C SER A 140 -1.90 11.37 -1.30
N ALA A 141 -0.90 11.65 -0.45
CA ALA A 141 -0.86 12.86 0.37
C ALA A 141 -0.81 14.13 -0.50
N GLY A 142 0.02 14.12 -1.54
CA GLY A 142 0.13 15.24 -2.48
C GLY A 142 -1.17 15.50 -3.22
N VAL A 143 -1.80 14.46 -3.78
CA VAL A 143 -3.11 14.53 -4.45
C VAL A 143 -4.16 15.11 -3.51
N LEU A 144 -4.25 14.61 -2.28
CA LEU A 144 -5.21 15.12 -1.28
C LEU A 144 -5.05 16.62 -1.04
N ILE A 145 -3.82 17.09 -0.85
CA ILE A 145 -3.53 18.52 -0.64
C ILE A 145 -3.83 19.33 -1.90
N SER A 146 -3.32 18.91 -3.05
CA SER A 146 -3.46 19.63 -4.31
C SER A 146 -4.92 19.79 -4.73
N TYR A 147 -5.73 18.73 -4.68
CA TYR A 147 -7.14 18.83 -5.05
C TYR A 147 -7.92 19.71 -4.07
N ASN A 148 -7.67 19.59 -2.77
CA ASN A 148 -8.33 20.44 -1.79
C ASN A 148 -7.96 21.93 -1.98
N LEU A 149 -6.70 22.24 -2.30
CA LEU A 149 -6.28 23.62 -2.60
C LEU A 149 -6.83 24.14 -3.93
N LEU A 150 -6.91 23.31 -4.96
CA LEU A 150 -7.51 23.66 -6.25
C LEU A 150 -8.98 24.05 -6.07
N ILE A 151 -9.74 23.24 -5.33
CA ILE A 151 -11.13 23.54 -5.01
C ILE A 151 -11.22 24.86 -4.23
N LEU A 152 -10.23 25.17 -3.38
CA LEU A 152 -10.18 26.42 -2.58
C LEU A 152 -10.06 27.63 -3.47
N GLN A 153 -9.15 27.54 -4.42
CA GLN A 153 -8.90 28.60 -5.39
C GLN A 153 -10.10 28.78 -6.31
N LEU A 154 -10.70 27.69 -6.80
CA LEU A 154 -11.92 27.73 -7.62
C LEU A 154 -13.08 28.39 -6.88
N ASN A 155 -13.31 28.03 -5.61
CA ASN A 155 -14.40 28.62 -4.83
C ASN A 155 -14.17 30.12 -4.57
N ALA A 156 -12.94 30.50 -4.19
CA ALA A 156 -12.57 31.89 -3.97
C ALA A 156 -12.63 32.75 -5.24
N GLN A 157 -12.44 32.17 -6.43
CA GLN A 157 -12.63 32.88 -7.70
C GLN A 157 -14.10 33.03 -8.08
N ASN A 158 -14.94 32.03 -7.82
CA ASN A 158 -16.38 32.12 -8.06
C ASN A 158 -17.04 33.20 -7.20
N GLU A 159 -16.68 33.30 -5.91
CA GLU A 159 -17.22 34.36 -5.03
C GLU A 159 -16.85 35.76 -5.54
N LYS A 160 -15.61 35.97 -6.00
CA LYS A 160 -15.18 37.27 -6.56
C LYS A 160 -15.88 37.65 -7.86
N HIS A 161 -16.37 36.69 -8.63
CA HIS A 161 -17.12 36.95 -9.86
C HIS A 161 -18.61 37.19 -9.63
N ALA A 162 -19.15 36.84 -8.46
CA ALA A 162 -20.56 37.05 -8.11
C ALA A 162 -20.85 38.43 -7.49
N GLU A 163 -19.81 39.20 -7.13
CA GLU A 163 -19.92 40.56 -6.56
C GLU A 163 -19.89 41.69 -7.61
N PHE A 164 -19.90 41.36 -8.90
CA PHE A 164 -20.03 42.31 -10.03
C PHE A 164 -21.34 42.10 -10.78
#